data_AF-A0A286EEF1-F1
#
_entry.id   AF-A0A286EEF1-F1
#
_cell.length_a   1.000
_cell.length_b   1.000
_cell.length_c   1.000
_cell.angle_alpha   90.00
_cell.angle_beta   90.00
_cell.angle_gamma   90.00
#
_symmetry.space_group_name_H-M   'P 1'
#
loop_
_entity.id
_entity.type
_entity.pdbx_description
1 polymer ?
#
loop_
_entity_poly.entity_id
_entity_poly.type
_entity_poly.pdbx_seq_one_letter_code
_entity_poly.pdbx_strand_id
1 'polypeptide(L)'
;MFKQWQGFIRTIQRYWKNYGGIKAILTSPYFHISIILTILTLPFWWIEKWWDNSLSIIPNILGFTLGGFAIFLGYGNDKFRSLMACEDEKGYSPYMEVVSSFLHFVIIQICSIIISLIAKSLDMMPNMIKTINKDCTCYIIITKLTAALGYTVFLYSILLAFATSFALYRLASIYSQFETMEHKNQSNNTNNTKE
;
A
#
# COMPACT_ATOMS: atom_id res chain seq x y z
N MET A 1 -3.15 5.26 29.46
CA MET A 1 -2.06 5.04 28.48
C MET A 1 -1.93 3.58 28.02
N PHE A 2 -1.40 2.64 28.83
CA PHE A 2 -1.06 1.28 28.35
C PHE A 2 -2.16 0.54 27.54
N LYS A 3 -3.44 0.64 27.94
CA LYS A 3 -4.56 -0.01 27.25
C LYS A 3 -4.75 0.48 25.79
N GLN A 4 -4.43 1.74 25.48
CA GLN A 4 -4.51 2.29 24.12
C GLN A 4 -3.40 1.68 23.23
N TRP A 5 -2.16 1.64 23.74
CA TRP A 5 -1.03 1.02 23.05
C TRP A 5 -1.26 -0.47 22.78
N GLN A 6 -1.84 -1.21 23.73
CA GLN A 6 -2.20 -2.63 23.54
C GLN A 6 -3.22 -2.82 22.40
N GLY A 7 -4.25 -1.98 22.33
CA GLY A 7 -5.24 -2.02 21.23
C GLY A 7 -4.63 -1.70 19.87
N PHE A 8 -3.75 -0.69 19.81
CA PHE A 8 -3.01 -0.33 18.61
C PHE A 8 -2.10 -1.45 18.11
N ILE A 9 -1.28 -2.04 18.99
CA ILE A 9 -0.37 -3.16 18.65
C ILE A 9 -1.17 -4.37 18.15
N ARG A 10 -2.28 -4.74 18.82
CA ARG A 10 -3.16 -5.83 18.37
C ARG A 10 -3.75 -5.56 16.98
N THR A 11 -4.03 -4.30 16.65
CA THR A 11 -4.55 -3.89 15.34
C THR A 11 -3.47 -4.04 14.26
N ILE A 12 -2.24 -3.58 14.53
CA ILE A 12 -1.09 -3.78 13.64
C ILE A 12 -0.82 -5.28 13.42
N GLN A 13 -0.82 -6.09 14.47
CA GLN A 13 -0.59 -7.53 14.38
C GLN A 13 -1.64 -8.22 13.49
N ARG A 14 -2.92 -7.86 13.63
CA ARG A 14 -4.00 -8.39 12.78
C ARG A 14 -3.84 -7.96 11.32
N TYR A 15 -3.54 -6.69 11.06
CA TYR A 15 -3.20 -6.19 9.72
C TYR A 15 -2.03 -6.97 9.10
N TRP A 16 -0.94 -7.13 9.85
CA TRP A 16 0.27 -7.79 9.36
C TRP A 16 0.05 -9.26 9.03
N LYS A 17 -0.74 -9.97 9.85
CA LYS A 17 -1.18 -11.34 9.58
C LYS A 17 -2.00 -11.39 8.27
N ASN A 18 -3.01 -10.53 8.16
CA ASN A 18 -3.96 -10.56 7.03
C ASN A 18 -3.34 -10.08 5.70
N TYR A 19 -2.28 -9.26 5.75
CA TYR A 19 -1.50 -8.87 4.57
C TYR A 19 -0.49 -9.96 4.12
N GLY A 20 -0.14 -10.92 4.98
CA GLY A 20 0.89 -11.95 4.69
C GLY A 20 2.33 -11.56 5.08
N GLY A 21 2.49 -10.48 5.85
CA GLY A 21 3.75 -10.07 6.50
C GLY A 21 4.93 -9.80 5.56
N ILE A 22 6.16 -9.96 6.07
CA ILE A 22 7.40 -9.71 5.32
C ILE A 22 7.48 -10.57 4.06
N LYS A 23 7.03 -11.82 4.12
CA LYS A 23 7.07 -12.74 2.99
C LYS A 23 6.28 -12.17 1.80
N ALA A 24 5.07 -11.66 2.03
CA ALA A 24 4.25 -11.05 0.98
C ALA A 24 4.97 -9.87 0.28
N ILE A 25 5.65 -9.01 1.05
CA ILE A 25 6.46 -7.90 0.50
C ILE A 25 7.60 -8.44 -0.36
N LEU A 26 8.41 -9.36 0.18
CA LEU A 26 9.59 -9.88 -0.52
C LEU A 26 9.24 -10.74 -1.73
N THR A 27 8.07 -11.40 -1.77
CA THR A 27 7.59 -12.12 -2.96
C THR A 27 6.77 -11.25 -3.91
N SER A 28 6.49 -9.98 -3.57
CA SER A 28 5.63 -9.11 -4.36
C SER A 28 6.29 -8.76 -5.71
N PRO A 29 5.63 -8.94 -6.86
CA PRO A 29 6.18 -8.51 -8.15
C PRO A 29 6.41 -6.99 -8.16
N TYR A 30 5.57 -6.22 -7.48
CA TYR A 30 5.71 -4.76 -7.35
C TYR A 30 6.97 -4.33 -6.60
N PHE A 31 7.45 -5.14 -5.64
CA PHE A 31 8.72 -4.89 -4.93
C PHE A 31 9.94 -5.22 -5.79
N HIS A 32 9.88 -6.30 -6.58
CA HIS A 32 10.93 -6.60 -7.54
C HIS A 32 11.03 -5.53 -8.64
N ILE A 33 9.87 -5.09 -9.16
CA ILE A 33 9.81 -4.02 -10.17
C ILE A 33 10.31 -2.69 -9.59
N SER A 34 10.02 -2.35 -8.32
CA SER A 34 10.57 -1.11 -7.74
C SER A 34 12.10 -1.14 -7.64
N ILE A 35 12.70 -2.28 -7.27
CA ILE A 35 14.17 -2.44 -7.26
C ILE A 35 14.75 -2.29 -8.67
N ILE A 36 14.14 -2.93 -9.68
CA ILE A 36 14.58 -2.80 -11.08
C ILE A 36 14.48 -1.34 -11.55
N LEU A 37 13.37 -0.66 -11.25
CA LEU A 37 13.19 0.75 -11.57
C LEU A 37 14.21 1.65 -10.84
N THR A 38 14.52 1.40 -9.56
CA THR A 38 15.60 2.11 -8.84
C THR A 38 16.94 1.97 -9.58
N ILE A 39 17.29 0.77 -10.04
CA ILE A 39 18.55 0.53 -10.77
C ILE A 39 18.54 1.26 -12.13
N LEU A 40 17.45 1.16 -12.90
CA LEU A 40 17.31 1.83 -14.20
C LEU A 40 17.33 3.36 -14.10
N THR A 41 16.84 3.91 -13.00
CA THR A 41 16.79 5.36 -12.73
C THR A 41 17.95 5.86 -11.87
N LEU A 42 19.04 5.08 -11.75
CA LEU A 42 20.22 5.46 -10.95
C LEU A 42 20.70 6.90 -11.15
N PRO A 43 20.84 7.44 -12.40
CA PRO A 43 21.27 8.82 -12.59
C PRO A 43 20.38 9.85 -11.88
N PHE A 44 19.08 9.56 -11.74
CA PHE A 44 18.11 10.46 -11.12
C PHE A 44 18.36 10.57 -9.61
N TRP A 45 18.17 9.50 -8.84
CA TRP A 45 18.29 9.57 -7.37
C TRP A 45 19.73 9.68 -6.88
N TRP A 46 20.73 9.40 -7.73
CA TRP A 46 22.13 9.60 -7.39
C TRP A 46 22.56 11.07 -7.44
N ILE A 47 21.98 11.89 -8.31
CA ILE A 47 22.40 13.29 -8.53
C ILE A 47 21.34 14.27 -7.99
N GLU A 48 20.06 14.02 -8.27
CA GLU A 48 18.97 14.93 -8.00
C GLU A 48 18.37 14.80 -6.58
N LYS A 49 17.62 15.84 -6.19
CA LYS A 49 16.85 15.91 -4.95
C LYS A 49 15.58 15.06 -5.01
N TRP A 50 15.76 13.73 -5.10
CA TRP A 50 14.68 12.76 -5.32
C TRP A 50 13.51 12.86 -4.32
N TRP A 51 13.76 13.35 -3.10
CA TRP A 51 12.74 13.56 -2.07
C TRP A 51 11.67 14.58 -2.51
N ASP A 52 12.01 15.59 -3.31
CA ASP A 52 11.05 16.62 -3.74
C ASP A 52 9.98 16.04 -4.69
N ASN A 53 10.32 14.99 -5.45
CA ASN A 53 9.34 14.22 -6.22
C ASN A 53 8.42 13.39 -5.31
N SER A 54 8.96 12.74 -4.27
CA SER A 54 8.08 12.01 -3.32
C SER A 54 7.16 12.95 -2.55
N LEU A 55 7.61 14.15 -2.20
CA LEU A 55 6.81 15.13 -1.46
C LEU A 55 5.74 15.82 -2.32
N SER A 56 5.88 15.83 -3.65
CA SER A 56 4.90 16.38 -4.59
C SER A 56 3.93 15.32 -5.15
N ILE A 57 4.40 14.10 -5.39
CA ILE A 57 3.59 13.04 -6.01
C ILE A 57 2.75 12.27 -4.99
N ILE A 58 3.36 11.83 -3.87
CA ILE A 58 2.69 10.89 -2.96
C ILE A 58 1.46 11.49 -2.26
N PRO A 59 1.41 12.76 -1.81
CA PRO A 59 0.19 13.32 -1.20
C PRO A 59 -1.04 13.28 -2.12
N ASN A 60 -0.85 13.45 -3.43
CA ASN A 60 -1.94 13.38 -4.42
C ASN A 60 -2.46 11.93 -4.56
N ILE A 61 -1.55 10.95 -4.63
CA ILE A 61 -1.89 9.53 -4.64
C ILE A 61 -2.60 9.13 -3.34
N LEU A 62 -2.15 9.65 -2.19
CA LEU A 62 -2.70 9.34 -0.88
C LEU A 62 -4.15 9.84 -0.75
N GLY A 63 -4.43 11.06 -1.22
CA GLY A 63 -5.78 11.60 -1.29
C GLY A 63 -6.72 10.75 -2.15
N PHE A 64 -6.28 10.36 -3.35
CA PHE A 64 -7.03 9.45 -4.22
C PHE A 64 -7.24 8.06 -3.58
N THR A 65 -6.21 7.53 -2.90
CA THR A 65 -6.26 6.24 -2.20
C THR A 65 -7.35 6.22 -1.13
N LEU A 66 -7.42 7.26 -0.31
CA LEU A 66 -8.43 7.39 0.74
C LEU A 66 -9.84 7.58 0.15
N GLY A 67 -9.97 8.35 -0.93
CA GLY A 67 -11.24 8.49 -1.67
C GLY A 67 -11.73 7.15 -2.24
N GLY A 68 -10.85 6.41 -2.93
CA GLY A 68 -11.16 5.09 -3.47
C GLY A 68 -11.50 4.06 -2.38
N PHE A 69 -10.82 4.12 -1.23
CA PHE A 69 -11.14 3.28 -0.07
C PHE A 69 -12.51 3.62 0.53
N ALA A 70 -12.87 4.90 0.65
CA ALA A 70 -14.18 5.32 1.13
C ALA A 70 -15.32 4.88 0.18
N ILE A 71 -15.11 4.98 -1.14
CA ILE A 71 -16.05 4.46 -2.14
C ILE A 71 -16.21 2.94 -1.98
N PHE A 72 -15.11 2.20 -1.79
CA PHE A 72 -15.16 0.75 -1.55
C PHE A 72 -15.95 0.39 -0.27
N LEU A 73 -15.77 1.10 0.84
CA LEU A 73 -16.54 0.84 2.07
C LEU A 73 -18.05 1.06 1.89
N GLY A 74 -18.45 1.96 0.99
CA GLY A 74 -19.85 2.18 0.59
C GLY A 74 -20.35 1.27 -0.55
N TYR A 75 -19.52 0.37 -1.07
CA TYR A 75 -19.84 -0.43 -2.26
C TYR A 75 -20.52 -1.76 -1.91
N GLY A 76 -21.56 -2.12 -2.67
CA GLY A 76 -22.29 -3.38 -2.56
C GLY A 76 -23.37 -3.39 -1.45
N ASN A 77 -24.36 -4.28 -1.62
CA ASN A 77 -25.46 -4.45 -0.66
C ASN A 77 -25.02 -5.19 0.62
N ASP A 78 -25.84 -5.12 1.67
CA ASP A 78 -25.53 -5.67 2.99
C ASP A 78 -25.32 -7.19 2.99
N LYS A 79 -26.02 -7.93 2.12
CA LYS A 79 -25.83 -9.38 1.93
C LYS A 79 -24.43 -9.68 1.37
N PHE A 80 -24.01 -8.95 0.34
CA PHE A 80 -22.66 -9.05 -0.22
C PHE A 80 -21.58 -8.67 0.80
N ARG A 81 -21.72 -7.53 1.49
CA ARG A 81 -20.75 -7.08 2.50
C ARG A 81 -20.63 -8.09 3.66
N SER A 82 -21.74 -8.69 4.08
CA SER A 82 -21.74 -9.76 5.10
C SER A 82 -21.02 -11.02 4.61
N LEU A 83 -21.32 -11.50 3.40
CA LEU A 83 -20.66 -12.68 2.81
C LEU A 83 -19.15 -12.48 2.65
N MET A 84 -18.74 -11.29 2.21
CA MET A 84 -17.34 -10.90 2.03
C MET A 84 -16.57 -10.79 3.36
N ALA A 85 -17.27 -10.46 4.45
CA ALA A 85 -16.72 -10.37 5.81
C ALA A 85 -16.63 -11.74 6.53
N CYS A 86 -17.27 -12.80 6.01
CA CYS A 86 -17.07 -14.14 6.54
C CYS A 86 -15.60 -14.58 6.37
N GLU A 87 -15.05 -15.16 7.43
CA GLU A 87 -13.75 -15.84 7.40
C GLU A 87 -13.93 -17.31 7.00
N ASP A 88 -13.03 -17.85 6.19
CA ASP A 88 -12.94 -19.28 5.90
C ASP A 88 -12.33 -20.07 7.09
N GLU A 89 -12.22 -21.39 6.95
CA GLU A 89 -11.59 -22.27 7.96
C GLU A 89 -10.13 -21.90 8.32
N LYS A 90 -9.47 -21.07 7.51
CA LYS A 90 -8.09 -20.61 7.68
C LYS A 90 -8.02 -19.19 8.26
N GLY A 91 -9.17 -18.56 8.53
CA GLY A 91 -9.26 -17.17 9.01
C GLY A 91 -9.03 -16.13 7.91
N TYR A 92 -9.21 -16.50 6.63
CA TYR A 92 -9.12 -15.59 5.49
C TYR A 92 -10.51 -15.06 5.13
N SER A 93 -10.63 -13.73 5.07
CA SER A 93 -11.81 -13.02 4.58
C SER A 93 -11.38 -12.18 3.35
N PRO A 94 -12.05 -12.32 2.20
CA PRO A 94 -11.77 -11.49 1.02
C PRO A 94 -11.94 -9.98 1.28
N TYR A 95 -12.85 -9.58 2.17
CA TYR A 95 -12.97 -8.19 2.63
C TYR A 95 -11.69 -7.74 3.35
N MET A 96 -11.19 -8.54 4.30
CA MET A 96 -9.99 -8.22 5.05
C MET A 96 -8.72 -8.24 4.21
N GLU A 97 -8.64 -9.04 3.14
CA GLU A 97 -7.51 -9.00 2.19
C GLU A 97 -7.44 -7.65 1.46
N VAL A 98 -8.58 -7.17 0.93
CA VAL A 98 -8.67 -5.86 0.25
C VAL A 98 -8.35 -4.73 1.23
N VAL A 99 -8.97 -4.71 2.40
CA VAL A 99 -8.72 -3.69 3.44
C VAL A 99 -7.25 -3.68 3.89
N SER A 100 -6.63 -4.85 4.06
CA SER A 100 -5.22 -4.93 4.49
C SER A 100 -4.26 -4.49 3.38
N SER A 101 -4.61 -4.74 2.12
CA SER A 101 -3.85 -4.26 0.94
C SER A 101 -3.91 -2.74 0.81
N PHE A 102 -5.09 -2.14 1.00
CA PHE A 102 -5.26 -0.68 1.08
C PHE A 102 -4.44 -0.07 2.24
N LEU A 103 -4.52 -0.67 3.43
CA LEU A 103 -3.79 -0.18 4.59
C LEU A 103 -2.27 -0.29 4.40
N HIS A 104 -1.77 -1.36 3.77
CA HIS A 104 -0.36 -1.49 3.41
C HIS A 104 0.07 -0.36 2.46
N PHE A 105 -0.70 -0.12 1.39
CA PHE A 105 -0.43 0.94 0.42
C PHE A 105 -0.40 2.33 1.08
N VAL A 106 -1.36 2.65 1.96
CA VAL A 106 -1.36 3.89 2.75
C VAL A 106 -0.13 4.00 3.67
N ILE A 107 0.23 2.93 4.39
CA ILE A 107 1.39 2.92 5.29
C ILE A 107 2.69 3.17 4.51
N ILE A 108 2.90 2.49 3.38
CA ILE A 108 4.12 2.63 2.58
C ILE A 108 4.22 4.02 1.95
N GLN A 109 3.11 4.62 1.52
CA GLN A 109 3.06 6.02 1.08
C GLN A 109 3.49 6.99 2.20
N ILE A 110 2.95 6.82 3.41
CA ILE A 110 3.32 7.66 4.57
C ILE A 110 4.80 7.47 4.92
N CYS A 111 5.32 6.24 4.88
CA CYS A 111 6.75 5.96 5.05
C CYS A 111 7.60 6.68 3.99
N SER A 112 7.20 6.67 2.72
CA SER A 112 7.90 7.40 1.64
C SER A 112 7.99 8.90 1.93
N ILE A 113 6.88 9.51 2.37
CA ILE A 113 6.85 10.94 2.77
C ILE A 113 7.79 11.19 3.95
N ILE A 114 7.75 10.37 5.00
CA ILE A 114 8.59 10.54 6.20
C ILE A 114 10.08 10.42 5.85
N ILE A 115 10.48 9.41 5.07
CA ILE A 115 11.89 9.24 4.65
C ILE A 115 12.33 10.44 3.80
N SER A 116 11.46 10.94 2.92
CA SER A 116 11.74 12.11 2.08
C SER A 116 11.85 13.41 2.86
N LEU A 117 11.02 13.62 3.90
CA LEU A 117 11.14 14.74 4.83
C LEU A 117 12.47 14.69 5.60
N ILE A 118 12.89 13.51 6.06
CA ILE A 118 14.18 13.32 6.74
C ILE A 118 15.33 13.63 5.78
N ALA A 119 15.30 13.10 4.55
CA ALA A 119 16.33 13.36 3.53
C ALA A 119 16.44 14.86 3.20
N LYS A 120 15.30 15.54 2.99
CA LYS A 120 15.25 16.99 2.75
C LYS A 120 15.78 17.80 3.93
N SER A 121 15.45 17.42 5.16
CA SER A 121 15.94 18.07 6.39
C SER A 121 17.45 17.95 6.53
N LEU A 122 18.02 16.75 6.27
CA LEU A 122 19.46 16.52 6.27
C LEU A 122 20.18 17.33 5.17
N ASP A 123 19.53 17.58 4.03
CA ASP A 123 20.08 18.46 3.00
C ASP A 123 20.03 19.96 3.35
N MET A 124 19.12 20.38 4.24
CA MET A 124 19.07 21.77 4.72
C MET A 124 20.08 22.07 5.85
N MET A 125 20.80 21.05 6.34
CA MET A 125 21.78 21.21 7.42
C MET A 125 22.99 22.08 6.99
N PRO A 126 23.50 23.00 7.85
CA PRO A 126 24.52 23.97 7.47
C PRO A 126 25.79 23.38 6.82
N ASN A 127 26.32 24.09 5.83
CA ASN A 127 27.51 23.68 5.09
C ASN A 127 28.72 23.36 5.98
N MET A 128 28.87 24.04 7.12
CA MET A 128 29.97 23.79 8.06
C MET A 128 29.94 22.37 8.65
N ILE A 129 28.75 21.85 8.97
CA ILE A 129 28.55 20.47 9.46
C ILE A 129 28.68 19.46 8.31
N LYS A 130 28.20 19.83 7.11
CA LYS A 130 28.36 19.01 5.91
C LYS A 130 29.83 18.87 5.49
N THR A 131 30.65 19.92 5.55
CA THR A 131 32.06 19.86 5.12
C THR A 131 32.87 18.92 6.01
N ILE A 132 32.73 19.00 7.34
CA ILE A 132 33.42 18.10 8.29
C ILE A 132 33.09 16.61 8.02
N ASN A 133 31.87 16.30 7.59
CA ASN A 133 31.44 14.92 7.32
C ASN A 133 31.64 14.46 5.88
N LYS A 134 31.73 15.37 4.90
CA LYS A 134 31.83 15.05 3.46
C LYS A 134 33.09 14.29 3.09
N ASP A 135 34.21 14.58 3.76
CA ASP A 135 35.50 13.94 3.46
C ASP A 135 35.59 12.50 3.99
N CYS A 136 34.60 12.05 4.76
CA CYS A 136 34.50 10.66 5.21
C CYS A 136 33.82 9.79 4.13
N THR A 137 34.57 8.87 3.52
CA THR A 137 34.05 7.91 2.53
C THR A 137 32.83 7.13 3.03
N CYS A 138 32.78 6.80 4.33
CA CYS A 138 31.64 6.13 4.95
C CYS A 138 30.36 6.99 4.92
N TYR A 139 30.47 8.30 5.14
CA TYR A 139 29.32 9.21 5.07
C TYR A 139 28.72 9.25 3.66
N ILE A 140 29.58 9.29 2.62
CA ILE A 140 29.13 9.26 1.22
C ILE A 140 28.39 7.94 0.92
N ILE A 141 28.98 6.80 1.29
CA ILE A 141 28.38 5.46 1.07
C ILE A 141 27.04 5.35 1.79
N ILE A 142 26.96 5.71 3.07
CA ILE A 142 25.73 5.66 3.86
C ILE A 142 24.65 6.57 3.23
N THR A 143 25.01 7.80 2.82
CA THR A 143 24.07 8.74 2.21
C THR A 143 23.54 8.24 0.85
N LYS A 144 24.36 7.59 0.03
CA LYS A 144 23.91 6.99 -1.24
C LYS A 144 23.07 5.74 -1.02
N LEU A 145 23.39 4.91 -0.02
CA LEU A 145 22.60 3.73 0.34
C LEU A 145 21.22 4.11 0.89
N THR A 146 21.13 5.11 1.77
CA THR A 146 19.84 5.59 2.28
C THR A 146 19.01 6.29 1.20
N ALA A 147 19.64 7.00 0.25
CA ALA A 147 18.97 7.51 -0.94
C ALA A 147 18.39 6.38 -1.81
N ALA A 148 19.17 5.33 -2.10
CA ALA A 148 18.71 4.17 -2.88
C ALA A 148 17.53 3.45 -2.21
N LEU A 149 17.60 3.24 -0.89
CA LEU A 149 16.52 2.62 -0.11
C LEU A 149 15.28 3.50 -0.07
N GLY A 150 15.42 4.80 0.23
CA GLY A 150 14.32 5.76 0.27
C GLY A 150 13.62 5.90 -1.08
N TYR A 151 14.39 5.97 -2.17
CA TYR A 151 13.85 6.02 -3.52
C TYR A 151 13.17 4.70 -3.96
N THR A 152 13.68 3.54 -3.50
CA THR A 152 13.01 2.24 -3.71
C THR A 152 11.67 2.17 -2.97
N VAL A 153 11.59 2.72 -1.74
CA VAL A 153 10.31 2.83 -0.99
C VAL A 153 9.34 3.77 -1.72
N PHE A 154 9.83 4.88 -2.27
CA PHE A 154 9.04 5.80 -3.11
C PHE A 154 8.46 5.10 -4.35
N LEU A 155 9.29 4.44 -5.16
CA LEU A 155 8.84 3.70 -6.34
C LEU A 155 7.90 2.54 -5.97
N TYR A 156 8.19 1.81 -4.90
CA TYR A 156 7.31 0.75 -4.39
C TYR A 156 5.95 1.30 -3.96
N SER A 157 5.91 2.48 -3.33
CA SER A 157 4.67 3.15 -2.96
C SER A 157 3.81 3.49 -4.18
N ILE A 158 4.41 3.95 -5.29
CA ILE A 158 3.67 4.21 -6.54
C ILE A 158 3.15 2.90 -7.14
N LEU A 159 3.98 1.85 -7.18
CA LEU A 159 3.57 0.56 -7.76
C LEU A 159 2.47 -0.14 -6.97
N LEU A 160 2.38 0.08 -5.65
CA LEU A 160 1.26 -0.39 -4.84
C LEU A 160 -0.09 0.22 -5.25
N ALA A 161 -0.12 1.37 -5.93
CA ALA A 161 -1.35 1.90 -6.50
C ALA A 161 -1.97 0.94 -7.52
N PHE A 162 -1.14 0.31 -8.36
CA PHE A 162 -1.59 -0.75 -9.28
C PHE A 162 -2.05 -1.99 -8.51
N ALA A 163 -1.28 -2.43 -7.52
CA ALA A 163 -1.64 -3.59 -6.69
C ALA A 163 -3.03 -3.45 -6.04
N THR A 164 -3.29 -2.29 -5.43
CA THR A 164 -4.59 -1.98 -4.81
C THR A 164 -5.70 -1.79 -5.85
N SER A 165 -5.40 -1.22 -7.01
CA SER A 165 -6.38 -1.09 -8.12
C SER A 165 -6.80 -2.47 -8.66
N PHE A 166 -5.86 -3.42 -8.81
CA PHE A 166 -6.20 -4.79 -9.20
C PHE A 166 -6.97 -5.54 -8.10
N ALA A 167 -6.69 -5.27 -6.82
CA ALA A 167 -7.48 -5.83 -5.72
C ALA A 167 -8.94 -5.33 -5.75
N LEU A 168 -9.16 -4.03 -6.01
CA LEU A 168 -10.50 -3.47 -6.27
C LEU A 168 -11.18 -4.11 -7.50
N TYR A 169 -10.45 -4.26 -8.60
CA TYR A 169 -11.00 -4.85 -9.83
C TYR A 169 -11.44 -6.31 -9.62
N ARG A 170 -10.62 -7.11 -8.93
CA ARG A 170 -10.96 -8.49 -8.55
C ARG A 170 -12.21 -8.52 -7.67
N LEU A 171 -12.32 -7.62 -6.71
CA LEU A 171 -13.50 -7.47 -5.87
C LEU A 171 -14.77 -7.11 -6.68
N ALA A 172 -14.69 -6.10 -7.55
CA ALA A 172 -15.81 -5.69 -8.40
C ALA A 172 -16.25 -6.83 -9.33
N SER A 173 -15.31 -7.66 -9.80
CA SER A 173 -15.59 -8.86 -10.57
C SER A 173 -16.37 -9.90 -9.75
N ILE A 174 -15.99 -10.12 -8.49
CA ILE A 174 -16.72 -11.02 -7.56
C ILE A 174 -18.14 -10.48 -7.30
N TYR A 175 -18.30 -9.16 -7.10
CA TYR A 175 -19.62 -8.55 -6.92
C TYR A 175 -20.53 -8.74 -8.15
N SER A 176 -20.00 -8.49 -9.35
CA SER A 176 -20.72 -8.71 -10.62
C SER A 176 -21.18 -10.17 -10.79
N GLN A 177 -20.33 -11.14 -10.42
CA GLN A 177 -20.69 -12.55 -10.41
C GLN A 177 -21.78 -12.87 -9.39
N PHE A 178 -21.69 -12.31 -8.18
CA PHE A 178 -22.68 -12.49 -7.10
C PHE A 178 -24.08 -12.00 -7.53
N GLU A 179 -24.19 -10.77 -8.04
CA GLU A 179 -25.47 -10.23 -8.52
C GLU A 179 -26.04 -11.05 -9.70
N THR A 180 -25.17 -11.53 -10.59
CA THR A 180 -25.57 -12.42 -11.70
C THR A 180 -26.14 -13.76 -11.20
N MET A 181 -25.61 -14.31 -10.10
CA MET A 181 -26.12 -15.55 -9.50
C MET A 181 -27.45 -15.33 -8.78
N GLU A 182 -27.58 -14.25 -7.99
CA GLU A 182 -28.82 -13.90 -7.31
C GLU A 182 -29.97 -13.70 -8.31
N HIS A 183 -29.73 -12.97 -9.41
CA HIS A 183 -30.74 -12.74 -10.44
C HIS A 183 -31.18 -14.05 -11.14
N LYS A 184 -30.26 -15.01 -11.36
CA LYS A 184 -30.58 -16.34 -11.90
C LYS A 184 -31.40 -17.19 -10.92
N ASN A 185 -31.04 -17.16 -9.63
CA ASN A 185 -31.77 -17.88 -8.60
C ASN A 185 -33.21 -17.38 -8.46
N GLN A 186 -33.40 -16.05 -8.51
CA GLN A 186 -34.74 -15.44 -8.52
C GLN A 186 -35.55 -15.84 -9.75
N SER A 187 -34.97 -15.84 -10.96
CA SER A 187 -35.69 -16.26 -12.17
C SER A 187 -36.12 -17.73 -12.13
N ASN A 188 -35.26 -18.62 -11.61
CA ASN A 188 -35.57 -20.05 -11.50
C ASN A 188 -36.72 -20.30 -10.50
N ASN A 189 -36.68 -19.68 -9.32
CA ASN A 189 -37.76 -19.79 -8.33
C ASN A 189 -39.10 -19.24 -8.85
N THR A 190 -39.07 -18.22 -9.72
CA THR A 190 -40.27 -17.62 -10.33
C THR A 190 -40.91 -18.52 -11.41
N ASN A 191 -40.13 -19.42 -12.01
CA ASN A 191 -40.63 -20.41 -12.96
C ASN A 191 -41.21 -21.63 -12.23
N ASN A 192 -40.49 -22.15 -11.22
CA ASN A 192 -40.92 -23.31 -10.41
C ASN A 192 -42.18 -23.06 -9.56
N THR A 193 -42.71 -21.83 -9.51
CA THR A 193 -43.96 -21.46 -8.81
C THR A 193 -45.14 -21.22 -9.75
N LYS A 194 -44.95 -21.47 -11.06
CA LYS A 194 -45.98 -21.35 -12.11
C LYS A 194 -46.33 -22.69 -12.77
N GLU A 195 -45.65 -23.76 -12.37
CA GLU A 195 -45.96 -25.17 -12.67
C GLU A 195 -46.64 -25.81 -11.44
#